data_AF-A0AAN6UU94-F1
#
_entry.id   AF-A0AAN6UU94-F1
#
_cell.length_a   1.000
_cell.length_b   1.000
_cell.length_c   1.000
_cell.angle_alpha   90.00
_cell.angle_beta   90.00
_cell.angle_gamma   90.00
#
_symmetry.space_group_name_H-M   'P 1'
#
loop_
_entity.id
_entity.type
_entity.pdbx_description
1 polymer ?
#
loop_
_entity_poly.entity_id
_entity_poly.type
_entity_poly.pdbx_seq_one_letter_code
_entity_poly.pdbx_strand_id
1 'polypeptide(L)'
;AENEDDIVRRDSLHAIINNLPDPNYATLRAVTLHLHRVIENSSTNRMSSQNLAIVFGPTLMGTAPGSNISDAGWQVRAVDTILQNTYQIFDDDD
;
A
#
# COMPACT_ATOMS: atom_id res chain seq x y z
N ALA A 1 -4.90 -0.94 -9.48
CA ALA A 1 -5.04 -2.20 -8.71
C ALA A 1 -5.60 -3.34 -9.56
N GLU A 2 -6.50 -3.06 -10.50
CA GLU A 2 -7.15 -4.05 -11.37
C GLU A 2 -6.25 -4.67 -12.45
N ASN A 3 -5.08 -4.06 -12.72
CA ASN A 3 -4.15 -4.60 -13.71
C ASN A 3 -3.43 -5.84 -13.14
N GLU A 4 -3.40 -6.93 -13.92
CA GLU A 4 -2.74 -8.17 -13.54
C GLU A 4 -1.22 -8.11 -13.64
N ASP A 5 -0.68 -7.22 -14.50
CA ASP A 5 0.75 -6.99 -14.61
C ASP A 5 1.26 -6.19 -13.41
N ASP A 6 2.19 -6.79 -12.67
CA ASP A 6 2.73 -6.23 -11.43
C ASP A 6 3.50 -4.93 -11.64
N ILE A 7 4.23 -4.82 -12.74
CA ILE A 7 5.04 -3.63 -13.08
C ILE A 7 4.09 -2.49 -13.43
N VAL A 8 3.13 -2.74 -14.32
CA VAL A 8 2.15 -1.71 -14.73
C VAL A 8 1.31 -1.26 -13.54
N ARG A 9 0.92 -2.19 -12.66
CA ARG A 9 0.16 -1.89 -11.44
C ARG A 9 0.98 -1.01 -10.48
N ARG A 10 2.25 -1.35 -10.25
CA ARG A 10 3.15 -0.54 -9.41
C ARG A 10 3.30 0.87 -9.98
N ASP A 11 3.61 1.00 -11.28
CA ASP A 11 3.86 2.29 -11.91
C ASP A 11 2.61 3.18 -11.90
N SER A 12 1.44 2.58 -12.12
CA SER A 12 0.16 3.26 -11.99
C SER A 12 -0.08 3.76 -10.56
N LEU A 13 0.23 2.94 -9.55
CA LEU A 13 0.09 3.32 -8.14
C LEU A 13 1.06 4.44 -7.76
N HIS A 14 2.32 4.38 -8.20
CA HIS A 14 3.30 5.44 -8.00
C HIS A 14 2.81 6.77 -8.57
N ALA A 15 2.31 6.78 -9.81
CA ALA A 15 1.76 7.99 -10.43
C ALA A 15 0.56 8.56 -9.65
N ILE A 16 -0.33 7.71 -9.13
CA ILE A 16 -1.48 8.15 -8.32
C ILE A 16 -1.01 8.74 -6.99
N ILE A 17 -0.08 8.05 -6.32
CA ILE A 17 0.45 8.45 -5.01
C ILE A 17 1.15 9.80 -5.10
N ASN A 18 1.95 10.04 -6.14
CA ASN A 18 2.61 11.33 -6.37
C ASN A 18 1.65 12.48 -6.68
N ASN A 19 0.40 12.19 -7.04
CA ASN A 19 -0.64 13.20 -7.23
C ASN A 19 -1.48 13.46 -5.97
N LEU A 20 -1.18 12.80 -4.85
CA LEU A 20 -1.84 13.08 -3.58
C LEU A 20 -1.44 14.47 -3.06
N PRO A 21 -2.33 15.16 -2.32
CA PRO A 21 -1.93 16.36 -1.58
C PRO A 21 -0.74 16.08 -0.66
N ASP A 22 0.20 17.02 -0.55
CA ASP A 22 1.40 16.93 0.28
C ASP A 22 1.18 16.28 1.67
N PRO A 23 0.18 16.69 2.48
CA PRO A 23 -0.03 16.07 3.79
C PRO A 23 -0.41 14.59 3.70
N ASN A 24 -1.17 14.20 2.68
CA ASN A 24 -1.57 12.81 2.45
C ASN A 24 -0.38 11.98 1.93
N TYR A 25 0.41 12.51 1.00
CA TYR A 25 1.62 11.87 0.50
C TYR A 25 2.61 11.61 1.63
N ALA A 26 2.96 12.65 2.41
CA ALA A 26 3.92 12.55 3.50
C ALA A 26 3.48 11.53 4.57
N THR A 27 2.19 11.54 4.92
CA THR A 27 1.62 10.56 5.86
C THR A 27 1.70 9.14 5.33
N LEU A 28 1.28 8.93 4.07
CA LEU A 28 1.31 7.61 3.44
C LEU A 28 2.73 7.07 3.31
N ARG A 29 3.69 7.92 2.97
CA ARG A 29 5.12 7.58 2.90
C ARG A 29 5.64 7.12 4.26
N ALA A 30 5.41 7.90 5.32
CA ALA A 30 5.87 7.59 6.67
C ALA A 30 5.26 6.26 7.18
N VAL A 31 3.96 6.04 6.95
CA VAL A 31 3.28 4.80 7.34
C VAL A 31 3.83 3.61 6.55
N THR A 32 3.94 3.72 5.22
CA THR A 32 4.44 2.63 4.37
C THR A 32 5.87 2.24 4.74
N LEU A 33 6.76 3.21 4.95
CA LEU A 33 8.14 2.96 5.39
C LEU A 33 8.19 2.23 6.74
N HIS A 34 7.35 2.63 7.70
CA HIS A 34 7.27 1.94 8.98
C HIS A 34 6.78 0.49 8.82
N LEU A 35 5.70 0.28 8.06
CA LEU A 35 5.14 -1.05 7.83
C LEU A 35 6.11 -1.95 7.06
N HIS A 36 6.90 -1.40 6.14
CA HIS A 36 7.95 -2.16 5.46
C HIS A 36 8.97 -2.74 6.46
N ARG A 37 9.41 -1.95 7.44
CA ARG A 37 10.28 -2.44 8.52
C ARG A 37 9.63 -3.52 9.38
N VAL A 38 8.30 -3.48 9.55
CA VAL A 38 7.56 -4.56 10.23
C VAL A 38 7.61 -5.85 9.41
N ILE A 39 7.49 -5.77 8.07
CA ILE A 39 7.59 -6.92 7.15
C ILE A 39 8.98 -7.53 7.18
N GLU A 40 10.04 -6.72 7.23
CA GLU A 40 11.42 -7.22 7.36
C GLU A 40 11.62 -8.08 8.63
N ASN A 41 10.82 -7.83 9.67
CA ASN A 41 10.82 -8.59 10.92
C ASN A 41 9.77 -9.72 10.97
N SER A 42 9.21 -10.10 9.81
CA SER A 42 8.14 -11.11 9.70
C SER A 42 8.50 -12.49 10.26
N SER A 43 9.78 -12.86 10.28
CA SER A 43 10.25 -14.11 10.89
C SER A 43 9.93 -14.21 12.39
N THR A 44 9.88 -13.06 13.08
CA THR A 44 9.63 -12.95 14.51
C THR A 44 8.18 -12.55 14.80
N ASN A 45 7.68 -11.49 14.16
CA ASN A 45 6.34 -10.95 14.45
C ASN A 45 5.22 -11.64 13.66
N ARG A 46 5.56 -12.50 12.68
CA ARG A 46 4.62 -13.25 11.82
C ARG A 46 3.72 -12.39 10.92
N MET A 47 4.07 -11.12 10.73
CA MET A 47 3.35 -10.18 9.88
C MET A 47 4.02 -10.09 8.50
N SER A 48 3.46 -10.79 7.51
CA SER A 48 3.82 -10.62 6.10
C SER A 48 3.19 -9.34 5.52
N SER A 49 3.62 -8.94 4.32
CA SER A 49 3.00 -7.83 3.58
C SER A 49 1.49 -8.04 3.41
N GLN A 50 1.09 -9.26 3.09
CA GLN A 50 -0.31 -9.64 2.88
C GLN A 50 -1.13 -9.54 4.18
N ASN A 51 -0.57 -9.97 5.33
CA ASN A 51 -1.24 -9.84 6.63
C ASN A 51 -1.46 -8.36 6.98
N LEU A 52 -0.45 -7.51 6.75
CA LEU A 52 -0.58 -6.08 6.97
C LEU A 52 -1.56 -5.42 5.99
N ALA A 53 -1.54 -5.82 4.72
CA ALA A 53 -2.45 -5.28 3.70
C ALA A 53 -3.92 -5.60 3.99
N ILE A 54 -4.23 -6.76 4.56
CA ILE A 54 -5.59 -7.11 4.99
C ILE A 54 -6.08 -6.17 6.11
N VAL A 55 -5.20 -5.85 7.06
CA VAL A 55 -5.54 -4.98 8.20
C VAL A 55 -5.62 -3.51 7.80
N PHE A 56 -4.62 -3.04 7.05
CA PHE A 56 -4.47 -1.63 6.68
C PHE A 56 -5.21 -1.25 5.39
N GLY A 57 -5.58 -2.21 4.55
CA GLY A 57 -6.33 -1.99 3.31
C GLY A 57 -7.57 -1.12 3.52
N PRO A 58 -8.51 -1.54 4.38
CA PRO A 58 -9.72 -0.76 4.67
C PRO A 58 -9.43 0.59 5.33
N THR A 59 -8.40 0.67 6.18
CA THR A 59 -8.03 1.89 6.91
C THR A 59 -7.43 2.96 6.00
N LEU A 60 -6.58 2.57 5.05
CA LEU A 60 -5.90 3.50 4.15
C LEU A 60 -6.76 3.90 2.94
N MET A 61 -7.57 2.97 2.41
CA MET A 61 -8.39 3.21 1.22
C MET A 61 -9.79 3.74 1.57
N GLY A 62 -10.20 3.61 2.83
CA GLY A 62 -11.53 3.98 3.31
C GLY A 62 -12.60 2.94 2.94
N THR A 63 -13.53 2.72 3.86
CA THR A 63 -14.77 1.96 3.60
C THR A 63 -15.90 2.97 3.41
N ALA A 64 -16.16 3.39 2.17
CA ALA A 64 -17.35 4.18 1.89
C ALA A 64 -18.61 3.33 2.18
N PRO A 65 -19.70 3.92 2.69
CA PRO A 65 -20.97 3.21 2.82
C PRO A 65 -21.39 2.69 1.43
N GLY A 66 -21.49 1.37 1.27
CA GLY A 66 -21.78 0.73 -0.02
C GLY A 66 -20.56 0.21 -0.80
N SER A 67 -19.36 0.20 -0.21
CA SER A 67 -18.20 -0.50 -0.81
C SER A 67 -18.51 -2.00 -0.96
N ASN A 68 -18.38 -2.53 -2.16
CA ASN A 68 -18.64 -3.93 -2.44
C ASN A 68 -17.49 -4.79 -1.87
N ILE A 69 -17.80 -6.05 -1.50
CA ILE A 69 -16.77 -7.02 -1.05
C ILE A 69 -15.65 -7.18 -2.09
N SER A 70 -15.99 -7.08 -3.38
CA SER A 70 -15.03 -7.09 -4.48
C SER A 70 -14.00 -5.95 -4.40
N ASP A 71 -14.43 -4.77 -3.94
CA ASP A 71 -13.56 -3.60 -3.81
C ASP A 71 -12.54 -3.81 -2.69
N ALA A 72 -12.92 -4.51 -1.61
CA ALA A 72 -12.02 -4.85 -0.52
C ALA A 72 -10.84 -5.72 -1.01
N GLY A 73 -11.08 -6.65 -1.94
CA GLY A 73 -10.02 -7.45 -2.55
C GLY A 73 -9.00 -6.59 -3.30
N TRP A 74 -9.48 -5.63 -4.09
CA TRP A 74 -8.63 -4.69 -4.82
C TRP A 74 -7.88 -3.72 -3.91
N GLN A 75 -8.51 -3.25 -2.83
CA GLN A 75 -7.88 -2.40 -1.82
C GLN A 75 -6.71 -3.13 -1.15
N VAL A 76 -6.93 -4.37 -0.70
CA VAL A 76 -5.87 -5.20 -0.11
C VAL A 76 -4.75 -5.42 -1.12
N ARG A 77 -5.08 -5.76 -2.38
CA ARG A 77 -4.09 -5.98 -3.43
C ARG A 77 -3.27 -4.72 -3.71
N ALA A 78 -3.89 -3.54 -3.70
CA ALA A 78 -3.21 -2.26 -3.88
C ALA A 78 -2.23 -1.98 -2.74
N VAL A 79 -2.69 -2.09 -1.48
CA VAL A 79 -1.83 -1.86 -0.31
C VAL A 79 -0.67 -2.85 -0.26
N ASP A 80 -0.90 -4.12 -0.57
CA ASP A 80 0.18 -5.13 -0.64
C ASP A 80 1.23 -4.76 -1.71
N THR A 81 0.80 -4.26 -2.87
CA THR A 81 1.73 -3.75 -3.91
C THR A 81 2.58 -2.61 -3.37
N ILE A 82 1.95 -1.68 -2.65
CA ILE A 82 2.63 -0.50 -2.10
C ILE A 82 3.69 -0.94 -1.09
N LEU A 83 3.35 -1.88 -0.20
CA LEU A 83 4.26 -2.39 0.84
C LEU A 83 5.43 -3.22 0.30
N GLN A 84 5.21 -3.98 -0.77
CA GLN A 84 6.26 -4.76 -1.42
C GLN A 84 7.22 -3.90 -2.25
N ASN A 85 6.76 -2.76 -2.75
CA ASN A 85 7.52 -1.88 -3.63
C ASN A 85 7.78 -0.50 -2.99
N THR A 86 7.85 -0.44 -1.65
CA THR A 86 7.93 0.82 -0.88
C THR A 86 8.97 1.79 -1.44
N TYR A 87 10.22 1.36 -1.58
CA TYR A 87 11.33 2.21 -2.05
C TYR A 87 11.29 2.52 -3.56
N GLN A 88 10.48 1.79 -4.33
CA GLN A 88 10.27 2.08 -5.76
C GLN A 88 9.11 3.05 -5.97
N ILE A 89 8.18 3.12 -5.00
CA ILE A 89 7.00 3.98 -5.06
C ILE A 89 7.26 5.31 -4.37
N PHE A 90 7.99 5.31 -3.26
CA PHE A 90 8.40 6.51 -2.56
C PHE A 90 9.89 6.69 -2.78
N ASP A 91 10.27 7.83 -3.36
CA ASP A 91 11.68 8.17 -3.54
C ASP A 91 12.38 8.18 -2.17
N ASP A 92 13.64 7.73 -2.16
CA ASP A 92 14.54 7.95 -1.03
C ASP A 92 14.79 9.46 -0.94
N ASP A 93 14.43 10.06 0.20
CA ASP A 93 14.85 11.44 0.47
C ASP A 93 16.34 11.35 0.82
N ASP A 94 17.22 11.51 -0.17
CA ASP A 94 18.59 11.95 0.09
C ASP A 94 18.61 13.43 0.52
#